data_AF-A0A329MVT6-F1
#
_entry.id   AF-A0A329MVT6-F1
#
_cell.length_a   1.000
_cell.length_b   1.000
_cell.length_c   1.000
_cell.angle_alpha   90.00
_cell.angle_beta   90.00
_cell.angle_gamma   90.00
#
_symmetry.space_group_name_H-M   'P 1'
#
loop_
_entity.id
_entity.type
_entity.pdbx_description
1 polymer ?
#
loop_
_entity_poly.entity_id
_entity_poly.type
_entity_poly.pdbx_seq_one_letter_code
_entity_poly.pdbx_strand_id
1 'polypeptide(L)' 'MTTVDKIRNGLIDKILSIKDKDFLEALDKLISSGPPESEVIELTKEQKTMLAMSEQDIKNGKLISQKAMDKRNLEWLNAM' A
#
# COMPACT_ATOMS: atom_id res chain seq x y z
N MET A 1 -2.74 8.48 19.15
CA MET A 1 -2.15 9.47 18.22
C MET A 1 -0.68 9.63 18.58
N THR A 2 0.21 9.18 17.70
CA THR A 2 1.66 9.21 17.89
C THR A 2 2.20 10.64 17.77
N THR A 3 3.46 10.86 18.18
CA THR A 3 4.15 12.15 18.00
C THR A 3 4.18 12.59 16.53
N VAL A 4 4.29 11.63 15.60
CA VAL A 4 4.29 11.87 14.14
C VAL A 4 2.93 12.37 13.66
N ASP A 5 1.84 11.79 14.14
CA ASP A 5 0.47 12.20 13.78
C ASP A 5 0.20 13.66 14.18
N LYS A 6 0.70 14.10 15.34
CA LYS A 6 0.58 15.50 15.79
C LYS A 6 1.33 16.46 14.86
N ILE A 7 2.51 16.07 14.38
CA ILE A 7 3.30 16.88 13.44
C ILE A 7 2.57 17.00 12.10
N ARG A 8 2.06 15.88 11.56
CA ARG A 8 1.29 15.87 10.30
C ARG A 8 0.05 16.76 10.38
N ASN A 9 -0.75 16.61 11.42
CA ASN A 9 -1.96 17.41 11.60
C ASN A 9 -1.64 18.91 11.73
N GLY A 10 -0.61 19.26 12.50
CA GLY A 10 -0.18 20.66 12.62
C GLY A 10 0.38 21.27 11.33
N LEU A 11 0.96 20.46 10.43
CA LEU A 11 1.38 20.92 9.10
C LEU A 11 0.18 21.14 8.17
N ILE A 12 -0.83 20.25 8.20
CA ILE A 12 -2.06 20.39 7.42
C ILE A 12 -2.76 21.71 7.78
N ASP A 13 -2.93 21.99 9.07
CA ASP A 13 -3.58 23.22 9.54
C ASP A 13 -2.85 24.49 9.05
N LYS A 14 -1.51 24.47 9.09
CA LYS A 14 -0.68 25.57 8.57
C LYS A 14 -0.84 25.74 7.07
N ILE A 15 -0.83 24.65 6.29
CA ILE A 15 -1.03 24.68 4.84
C ILE A 15 -2.39 25.29 4.49
N LEU A 16 -3.45 24.88 5.19
CA LEU A 16 -4.81 25.39 4.97
C LEU A 16 -4.94 26.90 5.26
N SER A 17 -4.08 27.45 6.11
CA SER A 17 -4.08 28.89 6.44
C SER A 17 -3.32 29.78 5.45
N ILE A 18 -2.48 29.20 4.59
CA ILE A 18 -1.67 29.95 3.63
C ILE A 18 -2.55 30.41 2.48
N LYS A 19 -2.48 31.70 2.15
CA LYS A 19 -3.18 32.30 1.01
C LYS A 19 -2.25 32.66 -0.14
N ASP A 20 -0.95 32.71 0.14
CA ASP A 20 0.07 33.12 -0.81
C ASP A 20 0.36 31.97 -1.79
N LYS A 21 0.15 32.24 -3.08
CA LYS A 21 0.30 31.25 -4.14
C LYS A 21 1.77 30.86 -4.33
N ASP A 22 2.68 31.82 -4.35
CA ASP A 22 4.09 31.58 -4.61
C ASP A 22 4.71 30.72 -3.50
N PHE A 23 4.26 30.94 -2.26
CA PHE A 23 4.61 30.11 -1.12
C PHE A 23 4.11 28.67 -1.26
N LEU A 24 2.85 28.48 -1.69
CA LEU A 24 2.30 27.14 -1.93
C LEU A 24 3.06 26.41 -3.05
N GLU A 25 3.43 27.11 -4.12
CA GLU A 25 4.24 26.54 -5.22
C GLU A 25 5.65 26.16 -4.77
N ALA A 26 6.30 26.98 -3.94
CA ALA A 26 7.60 26.66 -3.37
C ALA A 26 7.53 25.45 -2.41
N LEU A 27 6.46 25.37 -1.61
CA LEU A 27 6.22 24.28 -0.68
C LEU A 27 5.95 22.95 -1.41
N ASP A 28 5.15 22.98 -2.47
CA ASP A 28 4.86 21.82 -3.31
C ASP A 28 6.14 21.24 -3.94
N LYS A 29 7.00 22.11 -4.49
CA LYS A 29 8.31 21.72 -5.01
C LYS A 29 9.21 21.13 -3.93
N LEU A 30 9.22 21.71 -2.73
CA LEU A 30 10.02 21.23 -1.61
C LEU A 30 9.60 19.81 -1.20
N ILE A 31 8.30 19.57 -1.01
CA ILE A 31 7.77 18.28 -0.58
C ILE A 31 7.97 17.22 -1.68
N SER A 32 7.80 17.60 -2.94
CA SER A 32 8.02 16.73 -4.10
C SER A 32 9.49 16.39 -4.36
N SER A 33 10.43 17.18 -3.83
CA SER A 33 11.88 16.94 -3.95
C SER A 33 12.43 15.96 -2.90
N GLY A 34 11.62 15.52 -1.95
CA GLY A 34 11.99 14.48 -1.00
C GLY A 34 12.35 13.18 -1.74
N PRO A 35 13.23 12.34 -1.16
CA PRO A 35 13.40 10.98 -1.69
C PRO A 35 12.01 10.33 -1.75
N PRO A 36 11.68 9.59 -2.82
CA PRO A 36 10.46 8.81 -2.81
C PRO A 36 10.48 8.00 -1.52
N GLU A 37 9.36 8.00 -0.79
CA GLU A 37 9.09 7.06 0.29
C GLU A 37 8.92 5.67 -0.36
N SER A 38 9.95 5.22 -1.05
CA SER A 38 10.22 3.85 -1.38
C SER A 38 10.66 3.23 -0.05
N GLU A 39 9.72 3.11 0.89
CA GLU A 39 9.82 2.08 1.89
C GLU A 39 9.85 0.77 1.11
N VAL A 40 11.07 0.28 0.85
CA VAL A 40 11.27 -1.08 0.38
C VAL A 40 10.77 -1.95 1.52
N ILE A 41 9.53 -2.43 1.38
CA ILE A 41 8.92 -3.28 2.38
C ILE A 41 9.65 -4.62 2.34
N GLU A 42 10.49 -4.86 3.34
CA GLU A 42 11.12 -6.16 3.53
C GLU A 42 10.08 -7.19 3.93
N LEU A 43 9.88 -8.18 3.07
CA LEU A 43 9.00 -9.31 3.37
C LEU A 43 9.60 -10.17 4.49
N THR A 44 8.74 -10.68 5.36
CA THR A 44 9.15 -11.66 6.38
C THR A 44 9.60 -12.97 5.73
N LYS A 45 10.26 -13.83 6.50
CA LYS A 45 10.71 -15.15 6.01
C LYS A 45 9.52 -16.01 5.56
N GLU A 46 8.42 -15.94 6.29
CA GLU A 46 7.19 -16.69 6.02
C GLU A 46 6.53 -16.21 4.72
N GLN A 47 6.48 -14.90 4.49
CA GLN A 47 5.97 -14.33 3.24
C GLN A 47 6.83 -14.72 2.04
N LYS A 48 8.16 -14.64 2.15
CA LYS A 48 9.09 -15.12 1.11
C LYS A 48 8.89 -16.61 0.82
N THR A 49 8.67 -17.41 1.86
CA THR A 49 8.39 -18.86 1.72
C THR A 49 7.06 -19.12 1.01
N MET A 50 6.00 -18.39 1.36
CA MET A 50 4.69 -18.50 0.71
C MET A 50 4.76 -18.19 -0.80
N LEU A 51 5.51 -17.14 -1.17
CA LEU A 51 5.75 -16.80 -2.58
C LEU A 51 6.53 -17.91 -3.30
N ALA A 52 7.58 -18.46 -2.69
CA ALA A 52 8.34 -19.56 -3.27
C ALA A 52 7.47 -20.82 -3.49
N MET A 53 6.55 -21.12 -2.57
CA MET A 53 5.57 -22.20 -2.75
C MET A 53 4.63 -21.92 -3.93
N SER A 54 4.14 -20.68 -4.06
CA SER A 54 3.30 -20.26 -5.18
C SER A 54 4.02 -20.41 -6.53
N GLU A 55 5.30 -20.04 -6.62
CA GLU A 55 6.10 -20.25 -7.83
C GLU A 55 6.22 -21.74 -8.20
N GLN A 56 6.36 -22.62 -7.21
CA GLN A 56 6.38 -24.07 -7.45
C GLN A 56 5.03 -24.57 -7.93
N ASP A 57 3.92 -24.08 -7.38
CA ASP A 57 2.58 -24.45 -7.82
C ASP A 57 2.32 -24.00 -9.26
N ILE A 58 2.79 -22.80 -9.66
CA ILE A 58 2.74 -22.32 -11.05
C ILE A 58 3.56 -23.23 -11.97
N LYS A 59 4.81 -23.54 -11.62
CA LYS A 59 5.70 -24.41 -12.43
C LYS A 59 5.11 -25.82 -12.61
N ASN A 60 4.45 -26.33 -11.58
CA ASN A 60 3.85 -27.66 -11.58
C ASN A 60 2.41 -27.67 -12.14
N GLY A 61 1.91 -26.54 -12.66
CA GLY A 61 0.57 -26.45 -13.23
C GLY A 61 -0.58 -26.64 -12.23
N LYS A 62 -0.31 -26.47 -10.92
CA LYS A 62 -1.30 -26.53 -9.84
C LYS A 62 -2.11 -25.22 -9.77
N LEU A 63 -2.74 -24.88 -10.89
CA LEU A 63 -3.52 -23.67 -11.08
C LEU A 63 -5.00 -24.00 -11.10
N ILE A 64 -5.82 -23.00 -10.76
CA ILE A 64 -7.27 -23.06 -10.94
C ILE A 64 -7.69 -21.93 -11.89
N SER A 65 -8.74 -22.18 -12.68
CA SER A 65 -9.32 -21.10 -13.49
C SER A 65 -10.05 -20.09 -12.59
N GLN A 66 -10.10 -18.83 -13.03
CA GLN A 66 -10.85 -17.78 -12.33
C GLN A 66 -12.30 -18.20 -12.06
N LYS A 67 -12.96 -18.79 -13.06
CA LYS A 67 -14.35 -19.30 -12.92
C LYS A 67 -14.49 -20.35 -11.81
N ALA A 68 -13.51 -21.24 -11.63
CA ALA A 68 -13.53 -22.23 -10.57
C ALA A 68 -13.32 -21.59 -9.18
N MET A 69 -12.45 -20.58 -9.10
CA MET A 69 -12.24 -19.79 -7.89
C MET A 69 -13.51 -19.03 -7.48
N ASP A 70 -14.16 -18.36 -8.43
CA ASP A 70 -15.39 -17.60 -8.19
C ASP A 70 -16.52 -18.49 -7.68
N LYS A 71 -16.71 -19.66 -8.29
CA LYS A 71 -17.69 -20.67 -7.84
C LYS A 71 -17.42 -21.08 -6.40
N ARG A 72 -16.17 -21.42 -6.06
CA ARG A 72 -15.77 -21.80 -4.71
C ARG A 72 -16.02 -20.69 -3.69
N ASN A 73 -15.72 -19.44 -4.06
CA ASN A 73 -15.94 -18.29 -3.19
C ASN A 73 -17.44 -18.06 -2.92
N LEU A 74 -18.30 -18.18 -3.94
CA LEU A 74 -19.76 -18.09 -3.76
C LEU A 74 -20.31 -19.20 -2.88
N GLU A 75 -19.84 -20.43 -3.06
CA GLU A 75 -20.21 -21.57 -2.21
C GLU A 75 -19.80 -21.33 -0.74
N TRP A 76 -18.60 -20.79 -0.51
CA TRP A 76 -18.13 -20.44 0.82
C TRP A 76 -18.96 -19.32 1.47
N LEU A 77 -19.31 -18.28 0.71
CA LEU A 77 -20.16 -17.17 1.20
C LEU A 77 -21.57 -17.63 1.56
N ASN A 78 -22.14 -18.57 0.80
CA ASN A 78 -23.48 -19.11 1.04
C ASN A 78 -23.52 -20.19 2.14
N ALA A 79 -22.36 -20.67 2.60
CA ALA A 79 -22.25 -21.63 3.70
C ALA A 79 -22.16 -20.94 5.09
N MET A 80 -22.14 -19.60 5.12
CA MET A 80 -22.26 -18.76 6.31
C MET A 80 -23.69 -18.25 6.47
#